data_AF-A0A8S2ZNK2-F1
#
_entry.id   AF-A0A8S2ZNK2-F1
#
_cell.length_a   1.000
_cell.length_b   1.000
_cell.length_c   1.000
_cell.angle_alpha   90.00
_cell.angle_beta   90.00
_cell.angle_gamma   90.00
#
_symmetry.space_group_name_H-M   'P 1'
#
loop_
_entity.id
_entity.type
_entity.pdbx_description
1 polymer ?
#
loop_
_entity_poly.entity_id
_entity_poly.type
_entity_poly.pdbx_seq_one_letter_code
_entity_poly.pdbx_strand_id
1 'polypeptide(L)'
;MMLLSNRTTVHISCLSIEYLLKILPTIGDWLNACVAIERAVAVSRGFRFNKNESKRTAKKIVILLIIMNMVSGINDPVNRNLTDDPQDQRTWCVASFRHSSLLNIYNTTIIMINYITPFGINL
;
A
#
# COMPACT_ATOMS: atom_id res chain seq x y z
N MET A 1 38.00 -8.57 -6.37
CA MET A 1 36.99 -9.59 -5.97
C MET A 1 36.19 -9.04 -4.81
N MET A 2 35.09 -8.31 -5.08
CA MET A 2 34.16 -7.79 -4.04
C MET A 2 32.83 -7.33 -4.67
N LEU A 3 32.17 -8.18 -5.46
CA LEU A 3 30.82 -7.92 -6.00
C LEU A 3 29.74 -8.81 -5.34
N LEU A 4 30.13 -9.63 -4.37
CA LEU A 4 29.27 -10.56 -3.62
C LEU A 4 28.75 -9.99 -2.30
N SER A 5 28.94 -8.69 -2.04
CA SER A 5 28.18 -7.98 -1.01
C SER A 5 26.97 -7.33 -1.68
N ASN A 6 25.79 -7.94 -1.79
CA ASN A 6 25.30 -9.29 -1.52
C ASN A 6 23.99 -9.28 -2.32
N ARG A 7 23.89 -10.01 -3.45
CA ARG A 7 22.72 -9.93 -4.36
C ARG A 7 21.39 -10.05 -3.60
N THR A 8 21.40 -10.83 -2.53
CA THR A 8 20.33 -10.98 -1.55
C THR A 8 19.99 -9.68 -0.81
N THR A 9 20.97 -8.89 -0.35
CA THR A 9 20.75 -7.58 0.27
C THR A 9 20.10 -6.61 -0.71
N VAL A 10 20.58 -6.55 -1.96
CA VAL A 10 19.97 -5.71 -2.99
C VAL A 10 18.53 -6.16 -3.27
N HIS A 11 18.28 -7.47 -3.29
CA HIS A 11 16.94 -8.03 -3.46
C HIS A 11 16.01 -7.63 -2.31
N ILE A 12 16.45 -7.83 -1.07
CA ILE A 12 15.67 -7.49 0.13
C ILE A 12 15.39 -5.98 0.18
N SER A 13 16.41 -5.15 -0.10
CA SER A 13 16.25 -3.69 -0.15
C SER A 13 15.26 -3.29 -1.24
N CYS A 14 15.32 -3.90 -2.42
CA CYS A 14 14.32 -3.64 -3.45
C CYS A 14 12.91 -3.98 -2.95
N LEU A 15 12.69 -5.22 -2.50
CA LEU A 15 11.37 -5.68 -2.07
C LEU A 15 10.81 -4.76 -0.97
N SER A 16 11.65 -4.40 -0.01
CA SER A 16 11.25 -3.59 1.14
C SER A 16 10.93 -2.14 0.74
N ILE A 17 11.81 -1.47 0.00
CA ILE A 17 11.64 -0.06 -0.35
C ILE A 17 10.43 0.12 -1.26
N GLU A 18 10.30 -0.71 -2.30
CA GLU A 18 9.19 -0.64 -3.25
C GLU A 18 7.85 -0.90 -2.57
N TYR A 19 7.82 -1.91 -1.69
CA TYR A 19 6.63 -2.21 -0.91
C TYR A 19 6.26 -1.06 0.04
N LEU A 20 7.23 -0.51 0.76
CA LEU A 20 7.03 0.62 1.67
C LEU A 20 6.56 1.89 0.92
N LEU A 21 7.15 2.17 -0.23
CA LEU A 21 6.78 3.29 -1.10
C LEU A 21 5.34 3.19 -1.61
N LYS A 22 4.80 1.97 -1.76
CA LYS A 22 3.41 1.76 -2.17
C LYS A 22 2.46 1.80 -0.98
N ILE A 23 2.80 1.15 0.13
CA ILE A 23 1.87 0.95 1.25
C ILE A 23 1.73 2.17 2.15
N LEU A 24 2.82 2.91 2.40
CA LEU A 24 2.79 4.07 3.31
C LEU A 24 1.89 5.19 2.79
N PRO A 25 1.98 5.61 1.50
CA PRO A 25 1.06 6.61 0.95
C PRO A 25 -0.39 6.10 0.99
N THR A 26 -0.62 4.84 0.61
CA THR A 26 -1.97 4.25 0.59
C THR A 26 -2.61 4.26 1.98
N ILE A 27 -1.86 3.92 3.03
CA ILE A 27 -2.33 4.03 4.42
C ILE A 27 -2.65 5.49 4.76
N GLY A 28 -1.80 6.43 4.37
CA GLY A 28 -2.02 7.87 4.57
C GLY A 28 -3.33 8.35 3.92
N ASP A 29 -3.60 7.95 2.69
CA ASP A 29 -4.81 8.30 1.95
C ASP A 29 -6.06 7.75 2.65
N TRP A 30 -6.03 6.48 3.08
CA TRP A 30 -7.14 5.88 3.84
C TRP A 30 -7.36 6.54 5.21
N LEU A 31 -6.29 6.96 5.89
CA LEU A 31 -6.41 7.71 7.15
C LEU A 31 -7.05 9.08 6.92
N ASN A 32 -6.68 9.78 5.84
CA ASN A 32 -7.32 11.04 5.46
C ASN A 32 -8.81 10.85 5.17
N ALA A 33 -9.17 9.82 4.40
CA ALA A 33 -10.57 9.46 4.14
C ALA A 33 -11.35 9.17 5.44
N CYS A 34 -10.73 8.46 6.40
CA CYS A 34 -11.33 8.21 7.71
C CYS A 34 -11.56 9.49 8.52
N VAL A 35 -10.62 10.44 8.45
CA VAL A 35 -10.78 11.76 9.09
C VAL A 35 -11.91 12.57 8.43
N ALA A 36 -12.04 12.52 7.10
CA ALA A 36 -13.15 13.15 6.37
C ALA A 36 -14.51 12.57 6.80
N ILE A 37 -14.61 11.23 6.90
CA ILE A 37 -15.81 10.54 7.39
C ILE A 37 -16.11 10.94 8.84
N GLU A 38 -15.11 10.95 9.73
CA GLU A 38 -15.31 11.35 11.13
C GLU A 38 -15.85 12.78 11.23
N ARG A 39 -15.33 13.71 10.43
CA ARG A 39 -15.83 15.08 10.36
C ARG A 39 -17.28 15.13 9.87
N ALA A 40 -17.64 14.40 8.81
CA ALA A 40 -19.00 14.32 8.32
C ALA A 40 -19.97 13.72 9.36
N VAL A 41 -19.54 12.70 10.09
CA VAL A 41 -20.31 12.10 11.20
C VAL A 41 -20.45 13.07 12.37
N ALA A 42 -19.41 13.82 12.71
CA ALA A 42 -19.46 14.80 13.78
C ALA A 42 -20.45 15.94 13.45
N VAL A 43 -20.43 16.45 12.21
CA VAL A 43 -21.39 17.47 11.74
C VAL A 43 -22.82 16.93 11.72
N SER A 44 -23.03 15.72 11.18
CA SER A 44 -24.38 15.13 11.10
C SER A 44 -24.97 14.74 12.46
N ARG A 45 -24.16 14.32 13.42
CA ARG A 45 -24.62 13.95 14.77
C ARG A 45 -24.71 15.12 15.74
N GLY A 46 -24.02 16.23 15.46
CA GLY A 46 -24.01 17.43 16.29
C GLY A 46 -23.76 17.11 17.78
N PHE A 47 -24.70 17.48 18.65
CA PHE A 47 -24.61 17.27 20.11
C PHE A 47 -24.53 15.79 20.55
N ARG A 48 -24.92 14.84 19.69
CA ARG A 48 -24.85 13.39 20.00
C ARG A 48 -23.47 12.79 19.69
N PHE A 49 -22.51 13.56 19.21
CA PHE A 49 -21.17 13.06 18.91
C PHE A 49 -20.36 12.81 20.18
N ASN A 50 -19.99 11.54 20.41
CA ASN A 50 -19.15 11.14 21.54
C ASN A 50 -17.69 10.94 21.08
N LYS A 51 -16.82 11.87 21.48
CA LYS A 51 -15.38 11.85 21.16
C LYS A 51 -14.64 10.63 21.71
N ASN A 52 -15.02 10.12 22.89
CA ASN A 52 -14.32 8.99 23.51
C ASN A 52 -14.61 7.69 22.76
N GLU A 53 -15.86 7.48 22.37
CA GLU A 53 -16.26 6.35 21.53
C GLU A 53 -15.64 6.44 20.13
N SER A 54 -15.58 7.65 19.56
CA SER A 54 -14.89 7.88 18.28
C SER A 54 -13.41 7.50 18.36
N LYS A 55 -12.70 7.96 19.39
CA LYS A 55 -11.27 7.65 19.58
C LYS A 55 -11.02 6.14 19.74
N ARG A 56 -11.88 5.44 20.47
CA ARG A 56 -11.77 3.97 20.64
C ARG A 56 -12.00 3.25 19.31
N THR A 57 -12.96 3.72 18.52
CA THR A 57 -13.29 3.17 17.20
C THR A 57 -12.17 3.45 16.19
N ALA A 58 -11.65 4.68 16.14
CA ALA A 58 -10.56 5.08 15.28
C ALA A 58 -9.30 4.22 15.48
N LYS A 59 -8.93 3.92 16.74
CA LYS A 59 -7.80 3.01 17.03
C LYS A 59 -7.98 1.62 16.40
N LYS A 60 -9.19 1.07 16.43
CA LYS A 60 -9.49 -0.23 15.80
C LYS A 60 -9.44 -0.14 14.28
N ILE A 61 -10.01 0.93 13.72
CA ILE A 61 -10.01 1.18 12.26
C ILE A 61 -8.58 1.32 11.74
N VAL A 62 -7.71 2.08 12.42
CA VAL A 62 -6.30 2.22 12.00
C VAL A 62 -5.59 0.88 11.94
N ILE A 63 -5.73 0.03 12.96
CA ILE A 63 -5.12 -1.31 12.96
C ILE A 63 -5.68 -2.16 11.81
N LEU A 64 -7.00 -2.15 11.61
CA LEU A 64 -7.66 -2.89 10.54
C LEU A 64 -7.17 -2.42 9.16
N LEU A 65 -7.06 -1.12 8.93
CA LEU A 65 -6.59 -0.53 7.68
C LEU A 65 -5.15 -0.92 7.37
N ILE A 66 -4.26 -0.91 8.36
CA ILE A 66 -2.87 -1.35 8.17
C ILE A 66 -2.85 -2.81 7.74
N ILE A 67 -3.60 -3.68 8.40
CA ILE A 67 -3.67 -5.11 8.05
C ILE A 67 -4.24 -5.31 6.63
N MET A 68 -5.34 -4.64 6.29
CA MET A 68 -5.96 -4.75 4.96
C MET A 68 -5.03 -4.29 3.84
N ASN A 69 -4.32 -3.18 4.04
CA ASN A 69 -3.35 -2.67 3.06
C ASN A 69 -2.16 -3.61 2.92
N MET A 70 -1.68 -4.21 4.02
CA MET A 70 -0.59 -5.18 4.00
C MET A 70 -0.98 -6.44 3.20
N VAL A 71 -2.17 -6.99 3.46
CA VAL A 71 -2.67 -8.19 2.76
C VAL A 71 -2.90 -7.89 1.28
N SER A 72 -3.47 -6.72 0.94
CA SER A 72 -3.72 -6.34 -0.45
C SER A 72 -2.42 -6.12 -1.24
N GLY A 73 -1.39 -5.59 -0.58
CA GLY A 73 -0.09 -5.29 -1.17
C GLY A 73 0.83 -6.50 -1.37
N ILE A 74 0.56 -7.65 -0.75
CA ILE A 74 1.48 -8.81 -0.72
C ILE A 74 1.78 -9.40 -2.10
N ASN A 75 0.90 -9.17 -3.09
CA ASN A 75 1.06 -9.67 -4.45
C ASN A 75 2.24 -9.03 -5.19
N ASP A 76 2.62 -7.80 -4.81
CA ASP A 76 3.74 -7.08 -5.43
C ASP A 76 5.11 -7.69 -5.04
N PRO A 77 5.47 -7.83 -3.74
CA PRO A 77 6.75 -8.40 -3.35
C PRO A 77 6.90 -9.88 -3.71
N VAL A 78 5.80 -10.64 -3.80
CA VAL A 78 5.84 -12.07 -4.19
C VAL A 78 6.22 -12.26 -5.66
N ASN A 79 5.85 -11.32 -6.54
CA ASN A 79 6.07 -11.45 -7.99
C ASN A 79 7.24 -10.59 -8.50
N ARG A 80 8.03 -9.99 -7.61
CA ARG A 80 9.10 -9.06 -7.94
C ARG A 80 10.46 -9.73 -7.82
N ASN A 81 11.24 -9.64 -8.90
CA ASN A 81 12.57 -10.25 -9.01
C ASN A 81 13.59 -9.24 -9.53
N LEU A 82 14.87 -9.48 -9.23
CA LEU A 82 15.99 -8.75 -9.83
C LEU A 82 16.24 -9.28 -11.24
N THR A 83 16.23 -8.39 -12.23
CA THR A 83 16.58 -8.69 -13.63
C THR A 83 17.81 -7.91 -14.01
N ASP A 84 18.86 -8.59 -14.45
CA ASP A 84 20.09 -7.95 -14.91
C ASP A 84 19.95 -7.58 -16.38
N ASP A 85 20.19 -6.30 -16.72
CA ASP A 85 20.27 -5.84 -18.10
C ASP A 85 21.72 -5.91 -18.58
N PRO A 86 22.05 -6.87 -19.48
CA PRO A 86 23.43 -7.06 -19.94
C PRO A 86 23.91 -5.91 -20.84
N GLN A 87 23.00 -5.09 -21.37
CA GLN A 87 23.31 -4.03 -22.33
C GLN A 87 23.71 -2.73 -21.60
N ASP A 88 23.00 -2.41 -20.51
CA ASP A 88 23.25 -1.20 -19.70
C ASP A 88 24.09 -1.46 -18.44
N GLN A 89 24.49 -2.70 -18.16
CA GLN A 89 25.18 -3.13 -16.93
C GLN A 89 24.45 -2.69 -15.65
N ARG A 90 23.11 -2.71 -15.66
CA ARG A 90 22.25 -2.30 -14.54
C ARG A 90 21.37 -3.45 -14.07
N THR A 91 21.22 -3.59 -12.76
CA THR A 91 20.25 -4.51 -12.17
C THR A 91 18.94 -3.76 -11.93
N TRP A 92 17.89 -4.18 -12.61
CA TRP A 92 16.55 -3.67 -12.41
C TRP A 92 15.81 -4.50 -11.37
N CYS A 93 14.91 -3.85 -10.66
CA CYS A 93 13.95 -4.55 -9.83
C CYS A 93 12.56 -4.28 -10.38
N VAL A 94 11.99 -5.29 -11.05
CA VAL A 94 10.71 -5.16 -11.76
C VAL A 94 9.80 -6.28 -11.33
N ALA A 95 8.54 -5.95 -11.09
CA ALA A 95 7.50 -6.94 -10.86
C ALA A 95 7.20 -7.68 -12.18
N SER A 96 7.55 -8.96 -12.24
CA SER A 96 7.30 -9.79 -13.42
C SER A 96 5.93 -10.47 -13.29
N PHE A 97 4.86 -9.75 -13.62
CA PHE A 97 3.50 -10.33 -13.75
C PHE A 97 3.30 -11.16 -15.04
N ARG A 98 4.39 -11.52 -15.71
CA ARG A 98 4.44 -12.08 -17.06
C ARG A 98 3.71 -13.41 -17.21
N HIS A 99 3.42 -14.10 -16.11
CA HIS A 99 2.91 -15.47 -16.13
C HIS A 99 1.38 -15.60 -15.97
N SER A 100 0.66 -14.55 -15.55
CA SER A 100 -0.80 -14.64 -15.32
C SER A 100 -1.51 -13.30 -15.57
N SER A 101 -2.37 -13.27 -16.60
CA SER A 101 -3.23 -12.13 -16.92
C SER A 101 -4.21 -11.81 -15.78
N LEU A 102 -4.67 -12.83 -15.05
CA LEU A 102 -5.61 -12.69 -13.94
C LEU A 102 -4.97 -11.98 -12.74
N LEU A 103 -3.71 -12.30 -12.43
CA LEU A 103 -2.95 -11.60 -11.38
C LEU A 103 -2.70 -10.13 -11.74
N ASN A 104 -2.42 -9.84 -13.02
CA ASN A 104 -2.24 -8.47 -13.48
C ASN A 104 -3.54 -7.64 -13.32
N ILE A 105 -4.68 -8.18 -13.79
CA ILE A 105 -5.99 -7.52 -13.65
C ILE A 105 -6.31 -7.28 -12.17
N TYR A 106 -6.11 -8.28 -11.31
CA TYR A 106 -6.35 -8.16 -9.88
C TYR A 106 -5.47 -7.08 -9.24
N ASN A 107 -4.17 -7.07 -9.52
CA ASN A 107 -3.23 -6.08 -9.01
C ASN A 107 -3.60 -4.66 -9.47
N THR A 108 -3.89 -4.46 -10.76
CA THR A 108 -4.32 -3.17 -11.28
C THR A 108 -5.63 -2.70 -10.65
N THR A 109 -6.60 -3.61 -10.49
CA THR A 109 -7.90 -3.29 -9.88
C THR A 109 -7.74 -2.85 -8.42
N ILE A 110 -6.93 -3.56 -7.64
CA ILE A 110 -6.66 -3.19 -6.24
C ILE A 110 -5.96 -1.85 -6.13
N ILE A 111 -4.98 -1.57 -7.00
CA ILE A 111 -4.29 -0.28 -7.01
C ILE A 111 -5.29 0.85 -7.31
N MET A 112 -6.15 0.66 -8.32
CA MET A 112 -7.19 1.62 -8.69
C MET A 112 -8.16 1.88 -7.53
N ILE A 113 -8.67 0.83 -6.87
CA ILE A 113 -9.58 0.96 -5.73
C ILE A 113 -8.93 1.71 -4.57
N ASN A 114 -7.68 1.36 -4.24
CA ASN A 114 -6.94 1.97 -3.14
C ASN A 114 -6.58 3.45 -3.39
N TYR A 115 -6.55 3.89 -4.65
CA TYR A 115 -6.29 5.29 -4.98
C TYR A 115 -7.58 6.11 -5.13
N ILE A 116 -8.56 5.58 -5.88
CA ILE A 116 -9.79 6.31 -6.22
C ILE A 116 -10.72 6.44 -5.01
N THR A 117 -10.83 5.39 -4.19
CA THR A 117 -11.80 5.38 -3.07
C THR A 117 -11.46 6.42 -2.00
N PRO A 118 -10.22 6.46 -1.47
CA PRO A 118 -9.89 7.46 -0.45
C PRO A 118 -9.94 8.88 -1.00
N PHE A 119 -9.53 9.07 -2.26
CA PHE A 119 -9.64 10.35 -2.95
C PHE A 119 -11.09 10.85 -3.03
N GLY A 120 -12.02 10.00 -3.45
CA GLY A 120 -13.43 10.35 -3.57
C GLY A 120 -14.12 10.60 -2.22
N ILE A 121 -13.68 9.93 -1.15
CA ILE A 121 -14.21 10.17 0.21
C ILE A 121 -13.67 11.48 0.81
N ASN A 122 -12.43 11.84 0.48
CA ASN A 122 -11.77 13.02 1.03
C ASN A 122 -12.16 14.32 0.31
N LEU A 123 -12.75 14.24 -0.88
CA LEU A 123 -13.29 15.38 -1.63
C LEU A 123 -14.61 15.89 -1.01
#